data_AF-K1QJV4-F1
#
_entry.id   AF-K1QJV4-F1
#
_cell.length_a   1.000
_cell.length_b   1.000
_cell.length_c   1.000
_cell.angle_alpha   90.00
_cell.angle_beta   90.00
_cell.angle_gamma   90.00
#
_symmetry.space_group_name_H-M   'P 1'
#
loop_
_entity.id
_entity.type
_entity.pdbx_description
1 polymer ?
#
loop_
_entity_poly.entity_id
_entity_poly.type
_entity_poly.pdbx_seq_one_letter_code
_entity_poly.pdbx_strand_id
1 'polypeptide(L)'
;MHIVIENGLYDMVEILLTHNAYDINQEDRNGQTPLMLAVILGEEEIIRLLVRAGADVNEINNAGKSALLIALEDGNFDIAEYLIKHGGDVNTVDHLGQSALFLTMNNNTDHKCIKLLKKLIKAGYSFEKDRFWLKDDGFGYSLCSCDKSVSKLLKKLDCSRASLDRSLSTHFPLEFTKVG
;
A
#
# COMPACT_ATOMS: atom_id res chain seq x y z
N MET A 1 -0.21 0.65 -24.28
CA MET A 1 -0.63 1.61 -23.24
C MET A 1 0.57 2.24 -22.54
N HIS A 2 1.55 1.46 -22.08
CA HIS A 2 2.72 1.98 -21.33
C HIS A 2 3.47 3.11 -22.05
N ILE A 3 3.86 2.91 -23.31
CA ILE A 3 4.55 3.93 -24.13
C ILE A 3 3.71 5.22 -24.25
N VAL A 4 2.38 5.09 -24.34
CA VAL A 4 1.48 6.23 -24.48
C VAL A 4 1.46 7.05 -23.18
N ILE A 5 1.41 6.37 -22.04
CA ILE A 5 1.45 6.98 -20.71
C ILE A 5 2.81 7.63 -20.46
N GLU A 6 3.92 6.93 -20.75
CA GLU A 6 5.30 7.45 -20.59
C GLU A 6 5.57 8.72 -21.38
N ASN A 7 4.96 8.87 -22.56
CA ASN A 7 5.12 10.05 -23.41
C ASN A 7 4.06 11.14 -23.15
N GLY A 8 3.18 10.98 -22.16
CA GLY A 8 2.14 11.96 -21.84
C GLY A 8 1.10 12.14 -22.95
N LEU A 9 0.83 11.11 -23.74
CA LEU A 9 -0.10 11.16 -24.87
C LEU A 9 -1.54 10.87 -24.41
N TYR A 10 -2.10 11.76 -23.58
CA TYR A 10 -3.40 11.59 -22.91
C TYR A 10 -4.56 11.24 -23.85
N ASP A 11 -4.68 11.94 -24.98
CA ASP A 11 -5.76 11.71 -25.95
C ASP A 11 -5.74 10.28 -26.51
N MET A 12 -4.55 9.70 -26.64
CA MET A 12 -4.41 8.31 -27.10
C MET A 12 -4.80 7.31 -26.00
N VAL A 13 -4.64 7.65 -24.71
CA VAL A 13 -5.12 6.79 -23.61
C VAL A 13 -6.64 6.62 -23.71
N GLU A 14 -7.38 7.71 -23.90
CA GLU A 14 -8.84 7.67 -24.03
C GLU A 14 -9.29 6.89 -25.27
N ILE A 15 -8.63 7.08 -26.41
CA ILE A 15 -8.90 6.33 -27.65
C ILE A 15 -8.66 4.82 -27.44
N LEU A 16 -7.54 4.44 -26.81
CA LEU A 16 -7.19 3.04 -26.58
C LEU A 16 -8.18 2.35 -25.63
N LEU A 17 -8.66 3.06 -24.60
CA LEU A 17 -9.70 2.55 -23.69
C LEU A 17 -11.04 2.37 -24.40
N THR A 18 -11.41 3.30 -25.29
CA THR A 18 -12.72 3.28 -25.99
C THR A 18 -12.83 2.12 -26.98
N HIS A 19 -11.73 1.73 -27.65
CA HIS A 19 -11.75 0.67 -28.65
C HIS A 19 -11.67 -0.74 -28.07
N ASN A 20 -11.53 -0.90 -26.75
CA ASN A 20 -11.47 -2.17 -26.02
C ASN A 20 -10.50 -3.21 -26.64
N ALA A 21 -9.49 -2.72 -27.37
CA ALA A 21 -8.52 -3.51 -28.12
C ALA A 21 -7.26 -3.82 -27.29
N TYR A 22 -7.27 -3.43 -26.01
CA TYR A 22 -6.12 -3.46 -25.13
C TYR A 22 -6.52 -4.00 -23.76
N ASP A 23 -5.70 -4.90 -23.22
CA ASP A 23 -5.84 -5.36 -21.84
C ASP A 23 -5.30 -4.28 -20.89
N ILE A 24 -6.20 -3.62 -20.16
CA ILE A 24 -5.89 -2.50 -19.27
C ILE A 24 -4.91 -2.87 -18.14
N ASN A 25 -4.77 -4.16 -17.82
CA ASN A 25 -3.86 -4.67 -16.80
C ASN A 25 -2.60 -5.30 -17.39
N GLN A 26 -2.41 -5.26 -18.72
CA GLN A 26 -1.22 -5.81 -19.37
C GLN A 26 0.05 -5.25 -18.71
N GLU A 27 0.94 -6.14 -18.28
CA GLU A 27 2.20 -5.76 -17.66
C GLU A 27 3.29 -5.46 -18.70
N ASP A 28 4.22 -4.56 -18.35
CA ASP A 28 5.47 -4.36 -19.07
C ASP A 28 6.57 -5.35 -18.61
N ARG A 29 7.82 -5.14 -19.06
CA ARG A 29 8.96 -6.00 -18.69
C ARG A 29 9.29 -5.98 -17.20
N ASN A 30 8.84 -4.97 -16.48
CA ASN A 30 9.07 -4.79 -15.05
C ASN A 30 7.86 -5.23 -14.21
N GLY A 31 6.83 -5.83 -14.85
CA GLY A 31 5.58 -6.16 -14.19
C GLY A 31 4.69 -4.94 -13.93
N GLN A 32 5.00 -3.77 -14.49
CA GLN A 32 4.19 -2.57 -14.26
C GLN A 32 2.94 -2.62 -15.11
N THR A 33 1.78 -2.44 -14.48
CA THR A 33 0.54 -2.16 -15.21
C THR A 33 0.52 -0.68 -15.65
N PRO A 34 -0.34 -0.33 -16.62
CA PRO A 34 -0.60 1.07 -16.98
C PRO A 34 -0.94 1.96 -15.78
N LEU A 35 -1.69 1.42 -14.82
CA LEU A 35 -2.05 2.14 -13.59
C LEU A 35 -0.82 2.42 -12.74
N MET A 36 0.07 1.45 -12.57
CA MET A 36 1.31 1.66 -11.82
C MET A 36 2.20 2.71 -12.47
N LEU A 37 2.36 2.69 -13.81
CA LEU A 37 3.11 3.73 -14.51
C LEU A 37 2.49 5.11 -14.32
N ALA A 38 1.16 5.23 -14.41
CA ALA A 38 0.48 6.50 -14.16
C ALA A 38 0.72 7.00 -12.74
N VAL A 39 0.76 6.11 -11.75
CA VAL A 39 1.11 6.44 -10.35
C VAL A 39 2.57 6.88 -10.23
N ILE A 40 3.52 6.18 -10.87
CA ILE A 40 4.95 6.54 -10.86
C ILE A 40 5.17 7.93 -11.45
N LEU A 41 4.42 8.29 -12.51
CA LEU A 41 4.50 9.59 -13.14
C LEU A 41 3.71 10.68 -12.40
N GLY A 42 2.86 10.30 -11.43
CA GLY A 42 1.98 11.24 -10.71
C GLY A 42 0.82 11.79 -11.54
N GLU A 43 0.46 11.12 -12.64
CA GLU A 43 -0.52 11.62 -13.60
C GLU A 43 -1.96 11.32 -13.16
N GLU A 44 -2.47 12.16 -12.26
CA GLU A 44 -3.76 11.94 -11.60
C GLU A 44 -4.95 11.74 -12.55
N GLU A 45 -4.99 12.46 -13.68
CA GLU A 45 -6.08 12.30 -14.66
C GLU A 45 -6.05 10.92 -15.32
N ILE A 46 -4.86 10.42 -15.67
CA ILE A 46 -4.69 9.06 -16.21
C ILE A 46 -5.09 8.03 -15.15
N ILE A 47 -4.64 8.22 -13.90
CA ILE A 47 -5.00 7.31 -12.80
C ILE A 47 -6.52 7.23 -12.65
N ARG A 48 -7.20 8.39 -12.65
CA ARG A 48 -8.66 8.46 -12.57
C ARG A 48 -9.33 7.76 -13.75
N LEU A 49 -8.85 7.98 -14.97
CA LEU A 49 -9.38 7.34 -16.18
C LEU A 49 -9.21 5.82 -16.13
N LEU A 50 -8.02 5.32 -15.81
CA LEU A 50 -7.73 3.88 -15.75
C LEU A 50 -8.57 3.17 -14.69
N VAL A 51 -8.68 3.73 -13.49
CA VAL A 51 -9.51 3.15 -12.41
C VAL A 51 -10.98 3.15 -12.81
N ARG A 52 -11.48 4.20 -13.47
CA ARG A 52 -12.88 4.24 -13.96
C ARG A 52 -13.13 3.26 -15.11
N ALA A 53 -12.12 2.98 -15.92
CA ALA A 53 -12.17 1.98 -16.97
C ALA A 53 -12.03 0.54 -16.47
N GLY A 54 -11.85 0.33 -15.16
CA GLY A 54 -11.81 -1.00 -14.54
C GLY A 54 -10.41 -1.61 -14.43
N ALA A 55 -9.36 -0.80 -14.43
CA ALA A 55 -8.01 -1.26 -14.10
C ALA A 55 -8.00 -1.90 -12.70
N ASP A 56 -7.31 -3.03 -12.57
CA ASP A 56 -7.13 -3.66 -11.27
C ASP A 56 -6.09 -2.89 -10.45
N VAL A 57 -6.54 -2.37 -9.31
CA VAL A 57 -5.74 -1.56 -8.38
C VAL A 57 -4.80 -2.40 -7.51
N ASN A 58 -4.98 -3.72 -7.49
CA ASN A 58 -4.31 -4.66 -6.61
C ASN A 58 -3.25 -5.51 -7.29
N GLU A 59 -3.05 -5.36 -8.60
CA GLU A 59 -1.93 -5.96 -9.30
C GLU A 59 -0.60 -5.58 -8.64
N ILE A 60 0.40 -6.44 -8.78
CA ILE A 60 1.74 -6.24 -8.21
C ILE A 60 2.80 -6.36 -9.30
N ASN A 61 3.80 -5.49 -9.26
CA ASN A 61 4.93 -5.57 -10.16
C ASN A 61 5.98 -6.60 -9.71
N ASN A 62 7.09 -6.72 -10.46
CA ASN A 62 8.18 -7.65 -10.16
C ASN A 62 8.85 -7.41 -8.79
N ALA A 63 8.65 -6.24 -8.17
CA ALA A 63 9.12 -5.93 -6.81
C ALA A 63 8.07 -6.26 -5.72
N GLY A 64 6.92 -6.81 -6.10
CA GLY A 64 5.79 -7.08 -5.21
C GLY A 64 5.00 -5.83 -4.84
N LYS A 65 5.21 -4.71 -5.55
CA LYS A 65 4.58 -3.42 -5.22
C LYS A 65 3.28 -3.26 -6.00
N SER A 66 2.20 -3.00 -5.27
CA SER A 66 0.94 -2.53 -5.84
C SER A 66 0.99 -1.05 -6.16
N ALA A 67 0.03 -0.56 -6.95
CA ALA A 67 -0.15 0.88 -7.20
C ALA A 67 -0.24 1.68 -5.89
N LEU A 68 -0.85 1.11 -4.85
CA LEU A 68 -0.92 1.73 -3.52
C LEU A 68 0.46 1.85 -2.88
N LEU A 69 1.26 0.78 -2.87
CA LEU A 69 2.60 0.82 -2.27
C LEU A 69 3.52 1.80 -2.99
N ILE A 70 3.43 1.89 -4.33
CA ILE A 70 4.17 2.89 -5.11
C ILE A 70 3.79 4.31 -4.70
N ALA A 71 2.49 4.62 -4.59
CA ALA A 71 2.04 5.95 -4.19
C ALA A 71 2.50 6.33 -2.77
N LEU A 72 2.55 5.36 -1.85
CA LEU A 72 3.05 5.56 -0.48
C LEU A 72 4.57 5.72 -0.43
N GLU A 73 5.30 5.00 -1.28
CA GLU A 73 6.74 5.10 -1.42
C GLU A 73 7.15 6.49 -1.94
N ASP A 74 6.40 7.04 -2.90
CA ASP A 74 6.61 8.38 -3.44
C ASP A 74 6.09 9.50 -2.49
N GLY A 75 5.38 9.14 -1.42
CA GLY A 75 4.77 10.10 -0.50
C GLY A 75 3.54 10.82 -1.06
N ASN A 76 2.98 10.34 -2.18
CA ASN A 76 1.79 10.89 -2.80
C ASN A 76 0.51 10.38 -2.14
N PHE A 77 0.18 10.99 -0.99
CA PHE A 77 -0.95 10.57 -0.17
C PHE A 77 -2.32 10.82 -0.80
N ASP A 78 -2.43 11.77 -1.73
CA ASP A 78 -3.69 12.09 -2.41
C ASP A 78 -4.05 10.97 -3.40
N ILE A 79 -3.05 10.45 -4.15
CA ILE A 79 -3.20 9.25 -4.98
C ILE A 79 -3.45 8.01 -4.12
N ALA A 80 -2.70 7.82 -3.03
CA ALA A 80 -2.92 6.68 -2.14
C ALA A 80 -4.34 6.68 -1.54
N GLU A 81 -4.85 7.84 -1.13
CA GLU A 81 -6.22 8.01 -0.64
C GLU A 81 -7.25 7.66 -1.73
N TYR A 82 -6.99 8.04 -2.98
CA TYR A 82 -7.82 7.68 -4.11
C TYR A 82 -7.86 6.17 -4.36
N LEU A 83 -6.70 5.50 -4.36
CA LEU A 83 -6.60 4.05 -4.58
C LEU A 83 -7.30 3.25 -3.47
N ILE A 84 -7.12 3.63 -2.20
CA ILE A 84 -7.83 2.99 -1.07
C ILE A 84 -9.34 3.10 -1.24
N LYS A 85 -9.84 4.26 -1.68
CA LYS A 85 -11.28 4.48 -1.91
C LYS A 85 -11.83 3.56 -3.01
N HIS A 86 -11.01 3.14 -3.96
CA HIS A 86 -11.40 2.29 -5.09
C HIS A 86 -10.98 0.82 -4.90
N GLY A 87 -10.76 0.39 -3.66
CA GLY A 87 -10.55 -1.03 -3.34
C GLY A 87 -9.09 -1.48 -3.33
N GLY A 88 -8.13 -0.55 -3.24
CA GLY A 88 -6.73 -0.88 -3.02
C GLY A 88 -6.54 -1.62 -1.70
N ASP A 89 -5.91 -2.80 -1.75
CA ASP A 89 -5.63 -3.62 -0.58
C ASP A 89 -4.54 -2.96 0.28
N VAL A 90 -4.97 -2.50 1.45
CA VAL A 90 -4.09 -1.87 2.43
C VAL A 90 -3.14 -2.85 3.10
N ASN A 91 -3.41 -4.15 3.03
CA ASN A 91 -2.62 -5.21 3.66
C ASN A 91 -1.53 -5.77 2.74
N THR A 92 -1.30 -5.17 1.57
CA THR A 92 -0.20 -5.60 0.68
C THR A 92 1.15 -5.29 1.30
N VAL A 93 2.12 -6.16 1.04
CA VAL A 93 3.54 -5.97 1.37
C VAL A 93 4.36 -6.25 0.12
N ASP A 94 5.43 -5.50 -0.06
CA ASP A 94 6.36 -5.76 -1.16
C ASP A 94 7.29 -6.96 -0.87
N HIS A 95 8.18 -7.29 -1.82
CA HIS A 95 9.14 -8.38 -1.66
C HIS A 95 10.18 -8.13 -0.56
N LEU A 96 10.34 -6.89 -0.10
CA LEU A 96 11.17 -6.54 1.05
C LEU A 96 10.40 -6.66 2.37
N GLY A 97 9.11 -7.01 2.32
CA GLY A 97 8.22 -7.06 3.47
C GLY A 97 7.75 -5.69 3.95
N GLN A 98 7.95 -4.63 3.16
CA GLN A 98 7.50 -3.28 3.49
C GLN A 98 5.99 -3.17 3.28
N SER A 99 5.27 -2.82 4.34
CA SER A 99 3.82 -2.63 4.33
C SER A 99 3.42 -1.20 3.99
N ALA A 100 2.14 -1.00 3.67
CA ALA A 100 1.57 0.33 3.53
C ALA A 100 1.82 1.21 4.77
N LEU A 101 1.75 0.63 5.98
CA LEU A 101 2.06 1.33 7.22
C LEU A 101 3.53 1.73 7.29
N PHE A 102 4.44 0.81 6.96
CA PHE A 102 5.88 1.08 6.95
C PHE A 102 6.23 2.24 6.01
N LEU A 103 5.74 2.20 4.77
CA LEU A 103 6.01 3.23 3.77
C LEU A 103 5.42 4.60 4.15
N THR A 104 4.20 4.61 4.70
CA THR A 104 3.57 5.85 5.20
C THR A 104 4.42 6.51 6.29
N MET A 105 5.04 5.71 7.17
CA MET A 105 5.83 6.18 8.30
C MET A 105 7.25 6.62 7.90
N ASN A 106 7.85 5.94 6.93
CA ASN A 106 9.24 6.20 6.53
C ASN A 106 9.39 7.50 5.72
N ASN A 107 8.36 7.87 4.96
CA ASN A 107 8.47 8.94 3.97
C ASN A 107 8.00 10.32 4.44
N ASN A 108 7.41 10.47 5.64
CA ASN A 108 6.83 11.77 5.99
C ASN A 108 6.69 12.07 7.51
N THR A 109 7.03 13.31 7.87
CA THR A 109 6.92 13.91 9.22
C THR A 109 5.66 14.78 9.43
N ASP A 110 4.75 14.86 8.46
CA ASP A 110 3.60 15.77 8.44
C ASP A 110 2.28 15.18 8.96
N HIS A 111 1.33 16.08 9.25
CA HIS A 111 -0.05 15.75 9.62
C HIS A 111 -0.82 14.90 8.58
N LYS A 112 -0.39 14.90 7.31
CA LYS A 112 -0.99 14.05 6.26
C LYS A 112 -0.82 12.55 6.57
N CYS A 113 0.30 12.15 7.16
CA CYS A 113 0.51 10.78 7.66
C CYS A 113 -0.59 10.36 8.63
N ILE A 114 -0.88 11.18 9.64
CA ILE A 114 -1.90 10.87 10.64
C ILE A 114 -3.28 10.66 9.99
N LYS A 115 -3.62 11.46 8.97
CA LYS A 115 -4.88 11.33 8.24
C LYS A 115 -4.94 10.00 7.48
N LEU A 116 -3.87 9.64 6.79
CA LEU A 116 -3.80 8.40 6.01
C LEU A 116 -3.74 7.16 6.91
N LEU A 117 -2.97 7.20 8.00
CA LEU A 117 -2.93 6.14 9.01
C LEU A 117 -4.34 5.83 9.55
N LYS A 118 -5.10 6.87 9.90
CA LYS A 118 -6.50 6.70 10.32
C LYS A 118 -7.36 6.07 9.22
N LYS A 119 -7.09 6.37 7.93
CA LYS A 119 -7.80 5.77 6.80
C LYS A 119 -7.42 4.31 6.59
N LEU A 120 -6.13 3.95 6.64
CA LEU A 120 -5.67 2.57 6.57
C LEU A 120 -6.34 1.72 7.65
N ILE A 121 -6.35 2.20 8.90
CA ILE A 121 -7.03 1.51 10.01
C ILE A 121 -8.54 1.34 9.73
N LYS A 122 -9.20 2.40 9.23
CA LYS A 122 -10.62 2.32 8.85
C LYS A 122 -10.88 1.37 7.68
N ALA A 123 -9.93 1.24 6.77
CA ALA A 123 -9.99 0.34 5.62
C ALA A 123 -9.70 -1.12 6.00
N GLY A 124 -9.48 -1.42 7.29
CA GLY A 124 -9.26 -2.79 7.76
C GLY A 124 -7.81 -3.24 7.73
N TYR A 125 -6.87 -2.31 7.83
CA TYR A 125 -5.45 -2.64 7.93
C TYR A 125 -5.13 -3.53 9.13
N SER A 126 -4.44 -4.65 8.88
CA SER A 126 -3.97 -5.62 9.86
C SER A 126 -2.47 -5.46 10.08
N PHE A 127 -2.06 -5.27 11.33
CA PHE A 127 -0.63 -5.20 11.68
C PHE A 127 0.06 -6.56 11.77
N GLU A 128 -0.58 -7.64 11.32
CA GLU A 128 0.05 -8.98 11.35
C GLU A 128 1.33 -9.04 10.52
N LYS A 129 1.33 -8.44 9.34
CA LYS A 129 2.49 -8.42 8.44
C LYS A 129 3.59 -7.48 8.92
N ASP A 130 3.27 -6.54 9.81
CA ASP A 130 4.23 -5.65 10.44
C ASP A 130 5.04 -6.29 11.56
N ARG A 131 4.69 -7.51 11.99
CA ARG A 131 5.36 -8.22 13.10
C ARG A 131 6.87 -8.31 12.91
N PHE A 132 7.34 -8.41 11.67
CA PHE A 132 8.77 -8.45 11.35
C PHE A 132 9.48 -7.15 11.75
N TRP A 133 8.84 -6.00 11.50
CA TRP A 133 9.36 -4.66 11.81
C TRP A 133 8.99 -4.17 13.21
N LEU A 134 8.20 -4.92 13.98
CA LEU A 134 7.84 -4.62 15.38
C LEU A 134 8.76 -5.28 16.40
N LYS A 135 9.74 -6.10 15.99
CA LYS A 135 10.68 -6.70 16.93
C LYS A 135 11.70 -5.67 17.41
N ASP A 136 11.95 -5.72 18.71
CA ASP A 136 12.66 -4.74 19.55
C ASP A 136 14.19 -4.91 19.45
N ASP A 137 14.72 -5.23 18.27
CA ASP A 137 16.15 -5.46 17.99
C ASP A 137 16.87 -4.25 17.38
N GLY A 138 16.29 -3.04 17.52
CA GLY A 138 16.97 -1.77 17.25
C GLY A 138 16.89 -1.25 15.81
N PHE A 139 16.19 -1.98 14.92
CA PHE A 139 15.79 -1.52 13.58
C PHE A 139 14.28 -1.59 13.33
N GLY A 140 13.50 -2.12 14.28
CA GLY A 140 12.05 -2.07 14.26
C GLY A 140 11.58 -0.62 14.28
N TYR A 141 10.46 -0.31 13.59
CA TYR A 141 10.01 1.04 13.21
C TYR A 141 10.91 2.07 13.85
N SER A 142 11.96 2.51 13.16
CA SER A 142 12.54 3.79 13.56
C SER A 142 11.32 4.68 13.61
N LEU A 143 10.86 4.99 14.83
CA LEU A 143 9.81 5.94 15.11
C LEU A 143 10.50 7.23 14.67
N CYS A 144 10.53 7.42 13.37
CA CYS A 144 11.40 8.29 12.62
C CYS A 144 10.86 9.68 12.91
N SER A 145 11.15 10.21 14.09
CA SER A 145 10.77 11.55 14.50
C SER A 145 9.27 11.88 14.35
N CYS A 146 8.39 10.88 14.09
CA CYS A 146 7.00 11.14 13.77
C CYS A 146 6.32 11.55 15.07
N ASP A 147 5.85 12.81 15.09
CA ASP A 147 4.94 13.45 16.04
C ASP A 147 4.45 12.53 17.17
N LYS A 148 4.61 12.95 18.44
CA LYS A 148 4.09 12.24 19.64
C LYS A 148 2.66 11.72 19.44
N SER A 149 1.87 12.38 18.61
CA SER A 149 0.53 11.99 18.17
C SER A 149 0.48 10.62 17.47
N VAL A 150 1.41 10.31 16.56
CA VAL A 150 1.49 9.03 15.83
C VAL A 150 1.91 7.90 16.78
N SER A 151 2.97 8.11 17.57
CA SER A 151 3.40 7.13 18.58
C SER A 151 2.30 6.83 19.60
N LYS A 152 1.55 7.85 20.03
CA LYS A 152 0.39 7.68 20.93
C LYS A 152 -0.76 6.94 20.26
N LEU A 153 -0.98 7.14 18.96
CA LEU A 153 -2.02 6.46 18.20
C LEU A 153 -1.68 4.98 18.00
N LEU A 154 -0.43 4.66 17.62
CA LEU A 154 0.07 3.29 17.52
C LEU A 154 0.06 2.58 18.88
N LYS A 155 0.56 3.20 19.95
CA LYS A 155 0.49 2.63 21.32
C LYS A 155 -0.93 2.34 21.78
N LYS A 156 -1.90 3.21 21.45
CA LYS A 156 -3.32 2.94 21.77
C LYS A 156 -3.84 1.72 21.02
N LEU A 157 -3.41 1.51 19.78
CA LEU A 157 -3.79 0.37 18.96
C LEU A 157 -3.10 -0.90 19.44
N ASP A 158 -1.82 -0.85 19.78
CA ASP A 158 -1.09 -1.96 20.41
C ASP A 158 -1.70 -2.35 21.77
N CYS A 159 -2.08 -1.39 22.61
CA CYS A 159 -2.75 -1.68 23.88
C CYS A 159 -4.15 -2.31 23.68
N SER A 160 -4.86 -1.90 22.63
CA SER A 160 -6.15 -2.51 22.25
C SER A 160 -5.96 -3.91 21.65
N ARG A 161 -4.84 -4.13 20.96
CA ARG A 161 -4.43 -5.43 20.40
C ARG A 161 -3.97 -6.41 21.48
N ALA A 162 -3.15 -5.98 22.43
CA ALA A 162 -2.68 -6.80 23.55
C ALA A 162 -3.83 -7.27 24.47
N SER A 163 -4.96 -6.54 24.47
CA SER A 163 -6.18 -6.94 25.18
C SER A 163 -7.03 -7.94 24.37
N LEU A 164 -6.99 -7.88 23.04
CA LEU A 164 -7.60 -8.86 22.11
C LEU A 164 -6.79 -10.16 21.97
N ASP A 165 -5.45 -10.11 21.97
CA ASP A 165 -4.60 -11.31 21.95
C ASP A 165 -4.74 -12.12 23.25
N ARG A 166 -5.01 -11.47 24.40
CA ARG A 166 -5.32 -12.19 25.65
C ARG A 166 -6.66 -12.93 25.61
N SER A 167 -7.65 -12.44 24.86
CA SER A 167 -8.93 -13.14 24.70
C SER A 167 -8.88 -14.25 23.64
N LEU A 168 -7.98 -14.18 22.66
CA LEU A 168 -7.81 -15.19 21.61
C LEU A 168 -6.76 -16.28 21.93
N SER A 169 -5.91 -16.09 22.94
CA SER A 169 -4.91 -17.07 23.38
C SER A 169 -5.48 -18.31 24.13
N THR A 170 -6.80 -18.53 24.15
CA THR A 170 -7.40 -19.72 24.80
C THR A 170 -7.68 -20.89 23.85
N HIS A 171 -7.54 -20.75 22.53
CA HIS A 171 -7.74 -21.88 21.62
C HIS A 171 -6.88 -21.81 20.36
N PHE A 172 -5.60 -22.18 20.43
CA PHE A 172 -4.89 -22.87 19.34
C PHE A 172 -3.65 -23.56 19.93
N PRO A 173 -3.58 -24.92 19.96
CA PRO A 173 -2.38 -25.61 20.43
C PRO A 173 -1.27 -25.49 19.38
N LEU A 174 -0.14 -24.92 19.78
CA LEU A 174 1.11 -24.95 19.02
C LEU A 174 1.76 -26.33 19.15
N GLU A 175 1.64 -27.19 18.13
CA GLU A 175 2.55 -28.33 17.99
C GLU A 175 3.84 -27.87 17.30
N PHE A 176 4.86 -27.59 18.10
CA PHE A 176 6.25 -27.60 17.66
C PHE A 176 6.82 -29.01 17.90
N THR A 177 6.86 -29.85 16.88
CA THR A 177 7.70 -31.05 16.91
C THR A 177 9.16 -30.63 16.81
N LYS A 178 9.88 -30.71 17.93
CA LYS A 178 11.34 -30.79 17.98
C LYS A 178 11.78 -32.02 17.17
N VAL A 179 12.65 -31.82 16.18
CA VAL A 179 13.49 -32.91 15.66
C VAL A 179 14.83 -32.79 16.38
N GLY A 180 15.20 -33.86 17.09
CA GLY A 180 16.48 -34.03 17.78
C GLY A 180 17.57 -34.60 16.87
#